data_AF-A0A8T7M358-F1
#
_entry.id   AF-A0A8T7M358-F1
#
_cell.length_a   1.000
_cell.length_b   1.000
_cell.length_c   1.000
_cell.angle_alpha   90.00
_cell.angle_beta   90.00
_cell.angle_gamma   90.00
#
_symmetry.space_group_name_H-M   'P 1'
#
loop_
_entity.id
_entity.type
_entity.pdbx_description
1 polymer ?
#
loop_
_entity_poly.entity_id
_entity_poly.type
_entity_poly.pdbx_seq_one_letter_code
_entity_poly.pdbx_strand_id
1 'polypeptide(L)'
;MSHIDDLIELIQTTNEIYLLNVNPERHVKSVFIQIDDLCELTLKSWLIKDSGDYQQQCLIELKNAKLIITKKHQNAFKEYCKNIDNGLATFKNDLEIESKASQIEKLDKILTDYPYLEDWSADISAGKFKSFSQIVEEVKNRHLLPANQLIHSILHRIKDRRNTRNSFFHDPNSLPLTINSKQCLNALCDLYEIINLLFPNALIDLSNQLLRVQIATIRALRDCADDEQKDSKYKDILNNWKHNDVNKNLKVSGEIKVKSSNRAYQYCIIHLYADQFYSALLNAGLISE
;
A
#
# COMPACT_ATOMS: atom_id res chain seq x y z
N MET A 1 -11.23 2.37 10.27
CA MET A 1 -9.89 1.91 9.89
C MET A 1 -9.96 1.50 8.45
N SER A 2 -9.09 1.99 7.57
CA SER A 2 -9.31 1.80 6.13
C SER A 2 -9.15 0.32 5.76
N HIS A 3 -10.16 -0.25 5.13
CA HIS A 3 -10.05 -1.54 4.49
C HIS A 3 -9.09 -1.41 3.30
N ILE A 4 -8.52 -2.52 2.84
CA ILE A 4 -7.65 -2.49 1.65
C ILE A 4 -8.40 -1.88 0.45
N ASP A 5 -9.71 -2.13 0.34
CA ASP A 5 -10.59 -1.53 -0.68
C ASP A 5 -10.56 0.00 -0.67
N ASP A 6 -10.62 0.62 0.52
CA ASP A 6 -10.53 2.08 0.65
C ASP A 6 -9.17 2.60 0.18
N LEU A 7 -8.08 1.85 0.43
CA LEU A 7 -6.75 2.22 -0.05
C LEU A 7 -6.69 2.18 -1.58
N ILE A 8 -7.31 1.17 -2.21
CA ILE A 8 -7.38 1.02 -3.66
C ILE A 8 -8.08 2.22 -4.30
N GLU A 9 -9.20 2.68 -3.73
CA GLU A 9 -9.91 3.87 -4.21
C GLU A 9 -9.05 5.14 -4.08
N LEU A 10 -8.37 5.32 -2.95
CA LEU A 10 -7.49 6.46 -2.74
C LEU A 10 -6.29 6.45 -3.71
N ILE A 11 -5.73 5.28 -4.00
CA ILE A 11 -4.65 5.14 -4.98
C ILE A 11 -5.14 5.54 -6.37
N GLN A 12 -6.33 5.10 -6.78
CA GLN A 12 -6.91 5.51 -8.05
C GLN A 12 -7.05 7.03 -8.11
N THR A 13 -7.58 7.64 -7.06
CA THR A 13 -7.69 9.11 -6.96
C THR A 13 -6.34 9.80 -7.05
N THR A 14 -5.31 9.31 -6.36
CA THR A 14 -3.95 9.84 -6.43
C THR A 14 -3.34 9.70 -7.82
N ASN A 15 -3.58 8.58 -8.51
CA ASN A 15 -3.16 8.37 -9.90
C ASN A 15 -3.86 9.36 -10.84
N GLU A 16 -5.16 9.58 -10.65
CA GLU A 16 -5.93 10.54 -11.42
C GLU A 16 -5.35 11.95 -11.27
N ILE A 17 -5.09 12.41 -10.04
CA ILE A 17 -4.47 13.72 -9.79
C ILE A 17 -3.12 13.83 -10.51
N TYR A 18 -2.31 12.76 -10.49
CA TYR A 18 -1.02 12.75 -11.21
C TYR A 18 -1.18 12.83 -12.73
N LEU A 19 -2.12 12.07 -13.30
CA LEU A 19 -2.32 11.91 -14.74
C LEU A 19 -3.10 13.06 -15.37
N LEU A 20 -4.04 13.68 -14.64
CA LEU A 20 -4.85 14.81 -15.09
C LEU A 20 -4.03 16.12 -15.15
N ASN A 21 -2.85 16.12 -14.56
CA ASN A 21 -2.07 17.31 -14.34
C ASN A 21 -1.55 17.96 -15.65
N VAL A 22 -2.25 19.01 -16.10
CA VAL A 22 -1.89 19.87 -17.23
C VAL A 22 -0.60 20.66 -16.98
N ASN A 23 -0.23 20.90 -15.72
CA ASN A 23 1.02 21.54 -15.31
C ASN A 23 1.79 20.65 -14.33
N PRO A 24 2.66 19.75 -14.84
CA PRO A 24 3.39 18.75 -14.05
C PRO A 24 3.98 19.33 -12.77
N GLU A 25 4.55 20.53 -12.80
CA GLU A 25 5.26 21.13 -11.68
C GLU A 25 4.36 21.55 -10.50
N ARG A 26 3.08 21.88 -10.73
CA ARG A 26 2.20 22.39 -9.67
C ARG A 26 1.63 21.31 -8.76
N HIS A 27 1.22 20.16 -9.31
CA HIS A 27 0.55 19.11 -8.52
C HIS A 27 1.46 17.93 -8.16
N VAL A 28 2.65 17.81 -8.75
CA VAL A 28 3.62 16.76 -8.41
C VAL A 28 3.95 16.75 -6.91
N LYS A 29 4.07 17.93 -6.27
CA LYS A 29 4.31 18.01 -4.82
C LYS A 29 3.13 17.49 -4.00
N SER A 30 1.91 17.84 -4.38
CA SER A 30 0.70 17.38 -3.70
C SER A 30 0.55 15.86 -3.79
N VAL A 31 0.74 15.31 -4.99
CA VAL A 31 0.72 13.86 -5.21
C VAL A 31 1.81 13.18 -4.39
N PHE A 32 3.03 13.73 -4.39
CA PHE A 32 4.14 13.21 -3.60
C PHE A 32 3.82 13.12 -2.10
N ILE A 33 3.20 14.16 -1.53
CA ILE A 33 2.78 14.17 -0.12
C ILE A 33 1.70 13.10 0.13
N GLN A 34 0.69 13.01 -0.74
CA GLN A 34 -0.38 12.00 -0.63
C GLN A 34 0.17 10.58 -0.69
N ILE A 35 1.17 10.31 -1.52
CA ILE A 35 1.81 8.99 -1.61
C ILE A 35 2.44 8.59 -0.28
N ASP A 36 3.11 9.51 0.41
CA ASP A 36 3.73 9.22 1.72
C ASP A 36 2.67 8.90 2.79
N ASP A 37 1.51 9.54 2.73
CA ASP A 37 0.38 9.24 3.61
C ASP A 37 -0.27 7.89 3.26
N LEU A 38 -0.43 7.58 1.98
CA LEU A 38 -0.91 6.28 1.52
C LEU A 38 0.05 5.14 1.86
N CYS A 39 1.35 5.37 1.79
CA CYS A 39 2.34 4.41 2.26
C CYS A 39 2.14 4.12 3.74
N GLU A 40 2.00 5.14 4.59
CA GLU A 40 1.73 4.95 6.02
C GLU A 40 0.43 4.19 6.27
N LEU A 41 -0.67 4.58 5.62
CA LEU A 41 -1.94 3.89 5.75
C LEU A 41 -1.82 2.42 5.33
N THR A 42 -1.10 2.13 4.24
CA THR A 42 -0.81 0.77 3.79
C THR A 42 -0.08 -0.04 4.87
N LEU A 43 0.97 0.52 5.48
CA LEU A 43 1.72 -0.16 6.54
C LEU A 43 0.84 -0.44 7.77
N LYS A 44 0.03 0.54 8.18
CA LYS A 44 -0.89 0.41 9.33
C LYS A 44 -1.97 -0.64 9.07
N SER A 45 -2.63 -0.58 7.93
CA SER A 45 -3.65 -1.56 7.55
C SER A 45 -3.08 -2.96 7.47
N TRP A 46 -1.84 -3.10 7.00
CA TRP A 46 -1.17 -4.39 6.95
C TRP A 46 -0.86 -4.94 8.35
N LEU A 47 -0.29 -4.13 9.24
CA LEU A 47 0.03 -4.56 10.61
C LEU A 47 -1.21 -5.06 11.38
N ILE A 48 -2.37 -4.47 11.09
CA ILE A 48 -3.62 -4.86 11.72
C ILE A 48 -4.15 -6.16 11.13
N LYS A 49 -4.10 -6.31 9.80
CA LYS A 49 -4.42 -7.58 9.14
C LYS A 49 -3.50 -8.71 9.62
N ASP A 50 -2.18 -8.48 9.62
CA ASP A 50 -1.16 -9.45 10.05
C ASP A 50 -1.40 -9.89 11.50
N SER A 51 -1.65 -8.95 12.42
CA SER A 51 -1.94 -9.29 13.82
C SER A 51 -3.23 -10.11 13.95
N GLY A 52 -4.28 -9.78 13.20
CA GLY A 52 -5.50 -10.58 13.16
C GLY A 52 -5.28 -12.00 12.61
N ASP A 53 -4.54 -12.13 11.51
CA ASP A 53 -4.19 -13.43 10.92
C ASP A 53 -3.35 -14.27 11.90
N TYR A 54 -2.42 -13.64 12.61
CA TYR A 54 -1.56 -14.28 13.61
C TYR A 54 -2.34 -14.77 14.82
N GLN A 55 -3.30 -13.98 15.32
CA GLN A 55 -4.24 -14.40 16.36
C GLN A 55 -5.11 -15.60 15.91
N GLN A 56 -5.57 -15.61 14.65
CA GLN A 56 -6.35 -16.75 14.14
C GLN A 56 -5.52 -18.04 14.07
N GLN A 57 -4.26 -17.95 13.64
CA GLN A 57 -3.35 -19.10 13.62
C GLN A 57 -3.12 -19.66 15.04
N CYS A 58 -2.81 -18.80 16.00
CA CYS A 58 -2.66 -19.21 17.41
C CYS A 58 -3.95 -19.84 17.95
N LEU A 59 -5.12 -19.25 17.66
CA LEU A 59 -6.41 -19.82 18.05
C LEU A 59 -6.63 -21.23 17.48
N ILE A 60 -6.21 -21.49 16.24
CA ILE A 60 -6.26 -22.81 15.62
C ILE A 60 -5.35 -23.79 16.37
N GLU A 61 -4.12 -23.40 16.69
CA GLU A 61 -3.20 -24.25 17.45
C GLU A 61 -3.70 -24.56 18.87
N LEU A 62 -4.23 -23.55 19.56
CA LEU A 62 -4.84 -23.73 20.88
C LEU A 62 -6.06 -24.66 20.85
N LYS A 63 -6.86 -24.63 19.77
CA LYS A 63 -7.96 -25.58 19.54
C LYS A 63 -7.44 -26.99 19.27
N ASN A 64 -6.43 -27.14 18.42
CA ASN A 64 -5.81 -28.43 18.11
C ASN A 64 -5.17 -29.08 19.34
N ALA A 65 -4.57 -28.27 20.22
CA ALA A 65 -4.04 -28.69 21.51
C ALA A 65 -5.12 -28.99 22.57
N LYS A 66 -6.41 -28.80 22.24
CA LYS A 66 -7.56 -28.95 23.14
C LYS A 66 -7.49 -28.03 24.37
N LEU A 67 -6.93 -26.84 24.22
CA LEU A 67 -6.93 -25.79 25.25
C LEU A 67 -8.17 -24.89 25.09
N ILE A 68 -8.52 -24.54 23.85
CA ILE A 68 -9.74 -23.77 23.54
C ILE A 68 -10.81 -24.73 23.01
N ILE A 69 -11.81 -25.04 23.85
CA ILE A 69 -12.86 -26.02 23.53
C ILE A 69 -14.23 -25.34 23.45
N THR A 70 -14.46 -24.31 24.26
CA THR A 70 -15.76 -23.65 24.40
C THR A 70 -15.76 -22.25 23.80
N LYS A 71 -16.95 -21.69 23.56
CA LYS A 71 -17.10 -20.28 23.17
C LYS A 71 -16.58 -19.32 24.25
N LYS A 72 -16.69 -19.70 25.54
CA LYS A 72 -16.10 -18.95 26.67
C LYS A 72 -14.59 -18.83 26.51
N HIS A 73 -13.90 -19.93 26.20
CA HIS A 73 -12.43 -19.92 26.02
C HIS A 73 -12.02 -19.04 24.82
N GLN A 74 -12.80 -19.08 23.72
CA GLN A 74 -12.54 -18.22 22.56
C GLN A 74 -12.69 -16.73 22.89
N ASN A 75 -13.71 -16.37 23.68
CA ASN A 75 -13.88 -14.99 24.15
C ASN A 75 -12.75 -14.58 25.10
N ALA A 76 -12.35 -15.45 26.02
CA ALA A 76 -11.22 -15.20 26.91
C ALA A 76 -9.91 -14.98 26.13
N PHE A 77 -9.67 -15.76 25.07
CA PHE A 77 -8.53 -15.54 24.18
C PHE A 77 -8.59 -14.18 23.46
N LYS A 78 -9.77 -13.76 22.99
CA LYS A 78 -9.94 -12.43 22.38
C LYS A 78 -9.66 -11.31 23.38
N GLU A 79 -10.13 -11.44 24.62
CA GLU A 79 -9.85 -10.45 25.67
C GLU A 79 -8.36 -10.45 26.08
N TYR A 80 -7.72 -11.62 26.11
CA TYR A 80 -6.28 -11.74 26.31
C TYR A 80 -5.49 -10.99 25.23
N CYS A 81 -5.85 -11.14 23.95
CA CYS A 81 -5.18 -10.44 22.85
C CYS A 81 -5.31 -8.91 22.91
N LYS A 82 -6.34 -8.39 23.58
CA LYS A 82 -6.50 -6.93 23.79
C LYS A 82 -5.62 -6.37 24.91
N ASN A 83 -5.16 -7.21 25.83
CA ASN A 83 -4.42 -6.77 27.03
C ASN A 83 -3.46 -7.87 27.48
N ILE A 84 -2.41 -8.11 26.70
CA ILE A 84 -1.48 -9.21 26.94
C ILE A 84 -0.74 -9.05 28.27
N ASP A 85 -0.28 -7.83 28.57
CA ASP A 85 0.57 -7.53 29.73
C ASP A 85 -0.07 -7.91 31.08
N ASN A 86 -1.40 -7.84 31.18
CA ASN A 86 -2.13 -8.17 32.41
C ASN A 86 -3.12 -9.34 32.24
N GLY A 87 -3.28 -9.85 31.02
CA GLY A 87 -4.33 -10.79 30.67
C GLY A 87 -3.96 -12.25 30.87
N LEU A 88 -2.67 -12.62 30.97
CA LEU A 88 -2.26 -14.03 30.95
C LEU A 88 -2.79 -14.83 32.15
N ALA A 89 -2.74 -14.26 33.35
CA ALA A 89 -3.30 -14.91 34.55
C ALA A 89 -4.80 -15.13 34.38
N THR A 90 -5.55 -14.06 34.08
CA THR A 90 -7.00 -14.14 33.81
C THR A 90 -7.34 -15.14 32.72
N PHE A 91 -6.54 -15.21 31.67
CA PHE A 91 -6.74 -16.17 30.58
C PHE A 91 -6.55 -17.62 31.04
N LYS A 92 -5.50 -17.93 31.81
CA LYS A 92 -5.29 -19.26 32.40
C LYS A 92 -6.46 -19.68 33.30
N ASN A 93 -7.03 -18.73 34.03
CA ASN A 93 -8.19 -18.95 34.89
C ASN A 93 -9.44 -19.25 34.08
N ASP A 94 -9.68 -18.48 33.01
CA ASP A 94 -10.82 -18.67 32.11
C ASP A 94 -10.77 -19.99 31.33
N LEU A 95 -9.56 -20.53 31.10
CA LEU A 95 -9.34 -21.86 30.53
C LEU A 95 -9.49 -23.00 31.55
N GLU A 96 -9.59 -22.68 32.85
CA GLU A 96 -9.71 -23.65 33.94
C GLU A 96 -8.51 -24.64 33.98
N ILE A 97 -7.30 -24.10 33.78
CA ILE A 97 -6.04 -24.88 33.71
C ILE A 97 -4.99 -24.51 34.77
N GLU A 98 -5.26 -23.58 35.69
CA GLU A 98 -4.28 -23.07 36.68
C GLU A 98 -3.57 -24.17 37.50
N SER A 99 -4.26 -25.29 37.76
CA SER A 99 -3.73 -26.42 38.53
C SER A 99 -3.18 -27.55 37.65
N LYS A 100 -3.23 -27.41 36.33
CA LYS A 100 -2.89 -28.46 35.36
C LYS A 100 -1.57 -28.16 34.68
N ALA A 101 -0.46 -28.46 35.35
CA ALA A 101 0.90 -28.14 34.91
C ALA A 101 1.19 -28.50 33.45
N SER A 102 0.76 -29.69 32.99
CA SER A 102 0.96 -30.13 31.60
C SER A 102 0.16 -29.35 30.56
N GLN A 103 -0.98 -28.73 30.93
CA GLN A 103 -1.74 -27.84 30.05
C GLN A 103 -1.16 -26.44 30.05
N ILE A 104 -0.64 -25.97 31.19
CA ILE A 104 0.08 -24.70 31.28
C ILE A 104 1.33 -24.72 30.41
N GLU A 105 2.14 -25.78 30.50
CA GLU A 105 3.34 -25.93 29.67
C GLU A 105 3.01 -25.91 28.17
N LYS A 106 1.91 -26.56 27.77
CA LYS A 106 1.42 -26.52 26.38
C LYS A 106 0.98 -25.14 25.94
N LEU A 107 0.24 -24.43 26.81
CA LEU A 107 -0.20 -23.06 26.54
C LEU A 107 1.02 -22.14 26.37
N ASP A 108 1.94 -22.15 27.34
CA ASP A 108 3.10 -21.26 27.35
C ASP A 108 4.01 -21.53 26.13
N LYS A 109 4.17 -22.80 25.74
CA LYS A 109 4.86 -23.17 24.50
C LYS A 109 4.19 -22.53 23.27
N ILE A 110 2.88 -22.73 23.09
CA ILE A 110 2.15 -22.17 21.94
C ILE A 110 2.26 -20.65 21.95
N LEU A 111 1.99 -19.98 23.08
CA LEU A 111 2.04 -18.52 23.14
C LEU A 111 3.44 -17.95 22.85
N THR A 112 4.51 -18.67 23.19
CA THR A 112 5.90 -18.26 22.88
C THR A 112 6.16 -18.24 21.38
N ASP A 113 5.53 -19.13 20.62
CA ASP A 113 5.63 -19.18 19.16
C ASP A 113 4.86 -18.02 18.48
N TYR A 114 4.06 -17.27 19.25
CA TYR A 114 3.28 -16.12 18.79
C TYR A 114 3.56 -14.82 19.60
N PRO A 115 4.72 -14.16 19.42
CA PRO A 115 5.07 -12.94 20.16
C PRO A 115 4.26 -11.68 19.80
N TYR A 116 3.45 -11.70 18.73
CA TYR A 116 2.68 -10.56 18.23
C TYR A 116 1.16 -10.76 18.32
N LEU A 117 0.68 -11.39 19.40
CA LEU A 117 -0.75 -11.65 19.59
C LEU A 117 -1.58 -10.41 19.94
N GLU A 118 -0.93 -9.32 20.33
CA GLU A 118 -1.64 -8.11 20.74
C GLU A 118 -2.42 -7.52 19.56
N ASP A 119 -3.62 -7.04 19.82
CA ASP A 119 -4.33 -6.19 18.86
C ASP A 119 -3.42 -5.01 18.49
N TRP A 120 -3.07 -4.91 17.21
CA TRP A 120 -2.25 -3.81 16.78
C TRP A 120 -3.05 -2.51 16.80
N SER A 121 -2.50 -1.49 17.46
CA SER A 121 -2.97 -0.11 17.39
C SER A 121 -1.82 0.83 17.03
N ALA A 122 -2.19 1.94 16.40
CA ALA A 122 -1.30 3.08 16.23
C ALA A 122 -1.11 3.85 17.55
N ASP A 123 -2.01 3.64 18.51
CA ASP A 123 -1.93 4.23 19.85
C ASP A 123 -1.05 3.34 20.74
N ILE A 124 -0.10 3.96 21.44
CA ILE A 124 0.63 3.31 22.52
C ILE A 124 -0.29 3.30 23.74
N SER A 125 -0.21 2.24 24.55
CA SER A 125 -0.89 2.07 25.85
C SER A 125 -0.73 3.24 26.84
N ALA A 126 0.20 4.17 26.59
CA ALA A 126 0.44 5.41 27.34
C ALA A 126 -0.04 6.71 26.65
N GLY A 127 -0.96 6.62 25.68
CA GLY A 127 -1.60 7.79 25.06
C GLY A 127 -0.72 8.56 24.07
N LYS A 128 0.31 7.93 23.51
CA LYS A 128 1.17 8.49 22.46
C LYS A 128 0.97 7.73 21.17
N PHE A 129 0.90 8.40 20.03
CA PHE A 129 0.86 7.74 18.73
C PHE A 129 2.24 7.18 18.35
N LYS A 130 2.28 6.02 17.71
CA LYS A 130 3.48 5.46 17.09
C LYS A 130 3.96 6.40 15.97
N SER A 131 5.23 6.74 16.00
CA SER A 131 5.89 7.47 14.91
C SER A 131 5.99 6.59 13.66
N PHE A 132 6.09 7.22 12.49
CA PHE A 132 6.27 6.50 11.22
C PHE A 132 7.50 5.59 11.24
N SER A 133 8.60 6.02 11.86
CA SER A 133 9.80 5.20 12.02
C SER A 133 9.52 3.93 12.83
N GLN A 134 8.74 4.01 13.92
CA GLN A 134 8.35 2.84 14.70
C GLN A 134 7.49 1.88 13.87
N ILE A 135 6.53 2.40 13.11
CA ILE A 135 5.69 1.59 12.21
C ILE A 135 6.56 0.84 11.18
N VAL A 136 7.52 1.53 10.56
CA VAL A 136 8.43 0.90 9.58
C VAL A 136 9.26 -0.22 10.22
N GLU A 137 9.82 -0.01 11.41
CA GLU A 137 10.60 -1.05 12.08
C GLU A 137 9.73 -2.23 12.53
N GLU A 138 8.49 -1.97 12.98
CA GLU A 138 7.53 -3.05 13.29
C GLU A 138 7.24 -3.91 12.05
N VAL A 139 7.02 -3.30 10.89
CA VAL A 139 6.80 -4.06 9.63
C VAL A 139 8.00 -4.95 9.31
N LYS A 140 9.23 -4.42 9.42
CA LYS A 140 10.46 -5.21 9.15
C LYS A 140 10.64 -6.39 10.10
N ASN A 141 10.20 -6.23 11.35
CA ASN A 141 10.41 -7.22 12.40
C ASN A 141 9.34 -8.33 12.41
N ARG A 142 8.24 -8.20 11.66
CA ARG A 142 7.21 -9.24 11.59
C ARG A 142 7.72 -10.50 10.90
N HIS A 143 7.30 -11.66 11.40
CA HIS A 143 7.86 -13.00 11.14
C HIS A 143 8.00 -13.41 9.65
N LEU A 144 7.24 -12.80 8.73
CA LEU A 144 7.26 -13.13 7.29
C LEU A 144 8.26 -12.30 6.47
N LEU A 145 8.85 -11.25 7.06
CA LEU A 145 9.56 -10.20 6.33
C LEU A 145 11.05 -10.00 6.65
N PRO A 146 11.71 -10.55 7.69
CA PRO A 146 13.05 -10.09 8.07
C PRO A 146 14.14 -10.40 7.02
N ALA A 147 13.89 -11.37 6.14
CA ALA A 147 14.80 -11.77 5.07
C ALA A 147 14.48 -11.12 3.71
N ASN A 148 13.41 -10.31 3.60
CA ASN A 148 12.98 -9.75 2.34
C ASN A 148 13.76 -8.45 2.03
N GLN A 149 14.90 -8.57 1.33
CA GLN A 149 15.73 -7.42 0.98
C GLN A 149 14.96 -6.36 0.17
N LEU A 150 14.03 -6.79 -0.70
CA LEU A 150 13.23 -5.89 -1.51
C LEU A 150 12.33 -5.01 -0.64
N ILE A 151 11.59 -5.59 0.31
CA ILE A 151 10.71 -4.81 1.20
C ILE A 151 11.51 -3.85 2.06
N HIS A 152 12.67 -4.27 2.58
CA HIS A 152 13.55 -3.40 3.36
C HIS A 152 14.04 -2.21 2.54
N SER A 153 14.40 -2.43 1.27
CA SER A 153 14.84 -1.36 0.37
C SER A 153 13.73 -0.35 0.09
N ILE A 154 12.48 -0.81 -0.12
CA ILE A 154 11.32 0.04 -0.37
C ILE A 154 10.98 0.85 0.88
N LEU A 155 10.91 0.18 2.04
CA LEU A 155 10.64 0.84 3.33
C LEU A 155 11.70 1.91 3.66
N HIS A 156 12.97 1.66 3.33
CA HIS A 156 14.04 2.65 3.47
C HIS A 156 13.76 3.89 2.60
N ARG A 157 13.46 3.70 1.31
CA ARG A 157 13.15 4.83 0.40
C ARG A 157 11.93 5.62 0.87
N ILE A 158 10.85 4.94 1.28
CA ILE A 158 9.65 5.59 1.82
C ILE A 158 10.00 6.42 3.08
N LYS A 159 10.81 5.87 4.00
CA LYS A 159 11.25 6.56 5.21
C LYS A 159 12.08 7.80 4.90
N ASP A 160 13.03 7.72 3.96
CA ASP A 160 13.85 8.86 3.56
C ASP A 160 13.03 9.98 2.90
N ARG A 161 12.09 9.62 2.03
CA ARG A 161 11.16 10.60 1.42
C ARG A 161 10.35 11.31 2.49
N ARG A 162 9.80 10.56 3.44
CA ARG A 162 9.00 11.12 4.53
C ARG A 162 9.81 12.00 5.46
N ASN A 163 11.06 11.63 5.76
CA ASN A 163 11.98 12.48 6.52
C ASN A 163 12.22 13.80 5.77
N THR A 164 12.50 13.73 4.46
CA THR A 164 12.66 14.92 3.61
C THR A 164 11.43 15.81 3.65
N ARG A 165 10.23 15.23 3.51
CA ARG A 165 8.94 15.93 3.61
C ARG A 165 8.75 16.58 4.98
N ASN A 166 9.03 15.86 6.06
CA ASN A 166 8.87 16.37 7.42
C ASN A 166 9.85 17.50 7.72
N SER A 167 11.11 17.40 7.26
CA SER A 167 12.08 18.50 7.34
C SER A 167 11.55 19.75 6.65
N PHE A 168 10.94 19.62 5.47
CA PHE A 168 10.31 20.75 4.79
C PHE A 168 9.20 21.43 5.61
N PHE A 169 8.39 20.67 6.36
CA PHE A 169 7.30 21.24 7.16
C PHE A 169 7.74 21.80 8.51
N HIS A 170 8.88 21.36 9.05
CA HIS A 170 9.26 21.64 10.44
C HIS A 170 10.58 22.39 10.60
N ASP A 171 11.43 22.44 9.57
CA ASP A 171 12.68 23.20 9.61
C ASP A 171 12.51 24.50 8.81
N PRO A 172 12.45 25.67 9.48
CA PRO A 172 12.31 26.96 8.82
C PRO A 172 13.52 27.32 7.93
N ASN A 173 14.65 26.63 8.10
CA ASN A 173 15.86 26.81 7.29
C ASN A 173 15.96 25.79 6.14
N SER A 174 15.01 24.87 6.02
CA SER A 174 15.03 23.87 4.96
C SER A 174 14.81 24.51 3.58
N LEU A 175 15.54 23.99 2.58
CA LEU A 175 15.30 24.36 1.20
C LEU A 175 13.87 23.99 0.79
N PRO A 176 13.25 24.73 -0.15
CA PRO A 176 11.93 24.38 -0.68
C PRO A 176 11.90 22.93 -1.13
N LEU A 177 10.83 22.19 -0.78
CA LEU A 177 10.64 20.83 -1.26
C LEU A 177 10.59 20.84 -2.79
N THR A 178 11.68 20.41 -3.41
CA THR A 178 11.87 20.44 -4.86
C THR A 178 11.69 19.01 -5.35
N ILE A 179 10.44 18.67 -5.71
CA ILE A 179 10.09 17.35 -6.25
C ILE A 179 9.90 17.48 -7.75
N ASN A 180 10.68 16.73 -8.51
CA ASN A 180 10.50 16.60 -9.95
C ASN A 180 9.59 15.41 -10.30
N SER A 181 9.14 15.35 -11.56
CA SER A 181 8.25 14.30 -12.05
C SER A 181 8.81 12.89 -11.85
N LYS A 182 10.12 12.69 -11.98
CA LYS A 182 10.78 11.39 -11.83
C LYS A 182 10.72 10.90 -10.38
N GLN A 183 11.01 11.77 -9.41
CA GLN A 183 10.90 11.44 -7.99
C GLN A 183 9.47 11.04 -7.61
N CYS A 184 8.47 11.71 -8.19
CA CYS A 184 7.07 11.38 -7.97
C CYS A 184 6.65 10.04 -8.60
N LEU A 185 7.11 9.75 -9.83
CA LEU A 185 6.90 8.45 -10.47
C LEU A 185 7.53 7.30 -9.67
N ASN A 186 8.74 7.51 -9.16
CA ASN A 186 9.40 6.54 -8.29
C ASN A 186 8.62 6.32 -6.99
N ALA A 187 8.09 7.39 -6.38
CA ALA A 187 7.26 7.28 -5.18
C ALA A 187 5.95 6.51 -5.45
N LEU A 188 5.27 6.76 -6.58
CA LEU A 188 4.09 5.99 -7.00
C LEU A 188 4.43 4.51 -7.18
N CYS A 189 5.54 4.21 -7.85
CA CYS A 189 5.99 2.84 -8.03
C CYS A 189 6.31 2.17 -6.69
N ASP A 190 7.01 2.84 -5.78
CA ASP A 190 7.27 2.34 -4.43
C ASP A 190 5.96 2.02 -3.67
N LEU A 191 4.92 2.84 -3.83
CA LEU A 191 3.59 2.60 -3.27
C LEU A 191 2.96 1.32 -3.84
N TYR A 192 3.01 1.12 -5.16
CA TYR A 192 2.45 -0.10 -5.76
C TYR A 192 3.22 -1.35 -5.33
N GLU A 193 4.55 -1.27 -5.29
CA GLU A 193 5.40 -2.40 -4.87
C GLU A 193 5.17 -2.75 -3.40
N ILE A 194 5.08 -1.75 -2.50
CA ILE A 194 4.83 -2.05 -1.08
C ILE A 194 3.45 -2.68 -0.87
N ILE A 195 2.44 -2.28 -1.64
CA ILE A 195 1.11 -2.90 -1.58
C ILE A 195 1.18 -4.35 -2.08
N ASN A 196 1.83 -4.62 -3.20
CA ASN A 196 1.95 -6.00 -3.70
C ASN A 196 2.71 -6.92 -2.73
N LEU A 197 3.71 -6.39 -2.03
CA LEU A 197 4.48 -7.15 -1.05
C LEU A 197 3.68 -7.44 0.23
N LEU A 198 2.88 -6.48 0.70
CA LEU A 198 2.14 -6.58 1.96
C LEU A 198 0.76 -7.24 1.77
N PHE A 199 0.12 -6.98 0.63
CA PHE A 199 -1.17 -7.52 0.23
C PHE A 199 -1.05 -8.18 -1.15
N PRO A 200 -0.48 -9.41 -1.22
CA PRO A 200 -0.37 -10.13 -2.47
C PRO A 200 -1.70 -10.18 -3.21
N ASN A 201 -1.67 -9.91 -4.50
CA ASN A 201 -2.82 -9.85 -5.41
C ASN A 201 -3.85 -8.74 -5.15
N ALA A 202 -3.74 -7.91 -4.10
CA ALA A 202 -4.77 -6.88 -3.84
C ALA A 202 -4.94 -5.90 -5.00
N LEU A 203 -3.84 -5.44 -5.61
CA LEU A 203 -3.90 -4.58 -6.80
C LEU A 203 -4.48 -5.30 -8.03
N ILE A 204 -4.56 -6.63 -8.05
CA ILE A 204 -5.19 -7.38 -9.14
C ILE A 204 -6.66 -7.61 -8.78
N ASP A 205 -6.93 -8.21 -7.63
CA ASP A 205 -8.24 -8.69 -7.23
C ASP A 205 -9.25 -7.55 -6.98
N LEU A 206 -8.77 -6.41 -6.50
CA LEU A 206 -9.62 -5.29 -6.08
C LEU A 206 -9.62 -4.11 -7.06
N SER A 207 -8.69 -4.10 -8.02
CA SER A 207 -8.64 -3.04 -9.01
C SER A 207 -9.67 -3.24 -10.11
N ASN A 208 -10.38 -2.16 -10.44
CA ASN A 208 -11.07 -2.09 -11.71
C ASN A 208 -10.05 -1.95 -12.86
N GLN A 209 -10.53 -2.15 -14.08
CA GLN A 209 -9.69 -2.09 -15.28
C GLN A 209 -8.98 -0.74 -15.42
N LEU A 210 -9.68 0.37 -15.12
CA LEU A 210 -9.11 1.71 -15.21
C LEU A 210 -7.88 1.87 -14.32
N LEU A 211 -7.94 1.45 -13.05
CA LEU A 211 -6.83 1.52 -12.12
C LEU A 211 -5.64 0.67 -12.62
N ARG A 212 -5.88 -0.52 -13.16
CA ARG A 212 -4.80 -1.36 -13.74
C ARG A 212 -4.07 -0.62 -14.87
N VAL A 213 -4.83 0.04 -15.75
CA VAL A 213 -4.25 0.83 -16.84
C VAL A 213 -3.51 2.05 -16.33
N GLN A 214 -4.02 2.73 -15.29
CA GLN A 214 -3.32 3.85 -14.65
C GLN A 214 -1.98 3.41 -14.05
N ILE A 215 -1.95 2.31 -13.29
CA ILE A 215 -0.72 1.74 -12.71
C ILE A 215 0.28 1.37 -13.81
N ALA A 216 -0.19 0.69 -14.85
CA ALA A 216 0.62 0.30 -16.00
C ALA A 216 1.21 1.52 -16.73
N THR A 217 0.39 2.55 -16.93
CA THR A 217 0.81 3.82 -17.51
C THR A 217 1.88 4.50 -16.66
N ILE A 218 1.69 4.56 -15.34
CA ILE A 218 2.62 5.22 -14.42
C ILE A 218 3.96 4.47 -14.39
N ARG A 219 3.95 3.13 -14.41
CA ARG A 219 5.17 2.32 -14.56
C ARG A 219 5.86 2.57 -15.89
N ALA A 220 5.12 2.61 -17.00
CA ALA A 220 5.67 2.95 -18.31
C ALA A 220 6.30 4.35 -18.33
N LEU A 221 5.62 5.36 -17.76
CA LEU A 221 6.15 6.72 -17.64
C LEU A 221 7.41 6.80 -16.78
N ARG A 222 7.49 6.01 -15.70
CA ARG A 222 8.70 5.89 -14.87
C ARG A 222 9.86 5.37 -15.71
N ASP A 223 9.64 4.32 -16.48
CA ASP A 223 10.67 3.76 -17.35
C ASP A 223 11.09 4.71 -18.48
N CYS A 224 10.14 5.45 -19.07
CA CYS A 224 10.44 6.48 -20.09
C CYS A 224 11.33 7.60 -19.53
N ALA A 225 11.27 7.89 -18.23
CA ALA A 225 12.11 8.91 -17.60
C ALA A 225 13.60 8.51 -17.54
N ASP A 226 13.91 7.22 -17.77
CA ASP A 226 15.25 6.65 -17.74
C ASP A 226 15.70 6.05 -19.09
N ASP A 227 14.78 5.89 -20.05
CA ASP A 227 15.02 5.21 -21.33
C ASP A 227 14.35 5.95 -22.50
N GLU A 228 15.17 6.62 -23.32
CA GLU A 228 14.72 7.38 -24.49
C GLU A 228 14.01 6.50 -25.55
N GLN A 229 14.37 5.22 -25.67
CA GLN A 229 13.71 4.32 -26.62
C GLN A 229 12.28 4.02 -26.16
N LYS A 230 12.10 3.76 -24.86
CA LYS A 230 10.76 3.59 -24.28
C LYS A 230 9.94 4.87 -24.37
N ASP A 231 10.55 6.03 -24.11
CA ASP A 231 9.88 7.33 -24.28
C ASP A 231 9.43 7.57 -25.73
N SER A 232 10.27 7.25 -26.72
CA SER A 232 9.88 7.33 -28.13
C SER A 232 8.68 6.44 -28.44
N LYS A 233 8.72 5.17 -28.04
CA LYS A 233 7.60 4.23 -28.24
C LYS A 233 6.31 4.72 -27.57
N TYR A 234 6.42 5.24 -26.35
CA TYR A 234 5.27 5.77 -25.62
C TYR A 234 4.65 6.98 -26.34
N LYS A 235 5.50 7.90 -26.84
CA LYS A 235 5.07 9.04 -27.66
C LYS A 235 4.42 8.58 -28.97
N ASP A 236 4.91 7.52 -29.59
CA ASP A 236 4.33 6.96 -30.81
C ASP A 236 2.92 6.41 -30.57
N ILE A 237 2.67 5.73 -29.44
CA ILE A 237 1.31 5.31 -29.06
C ILE A 237 0.38 6.53 -28.97
N LEU A 238 0.80 7.57 -28.24
CA LEU A 238 0.00 8.79 -28.08
C LEU A 238 -0.22 9.50 -29.41
N ASN A 239 0.78 9.54 -30.30
CA ASN A 239 0.67 10.16 -31.61
C ASN A 239 -0.27 9.39 -32.54
N ASN A 240 -0.17 8.05 -32.58
CA ASN A 240 -1.04 7.21 -33.39
C ASN A 240 -2.51 7.35 -32.99
N TRP A 241 -2.79 7.53 -31.69
CA TRP A 241 -4.14 7.82 -31.22
C TRP A 241 -4.68 9.18 -31.64
N LYS A 242 -3.82 10.18 -31.87
CA LYS A 242 -4.26 11.48 -32.40
C LYS A 242 -4.92 11.34 -33.78
N HIS A 243 -4.46 10.37 -34.56
CA HIS A 243 -4.83 10.19 -35.97
C HIS A 243 -5.89 9.10 -36.18
N ASN A 244 -6.32 8.40 -35.14
CA ASN A 244 -7.30 7.33 -35.24
C ASN A 244 -8.74 7.88 -35.25
N ASP A 245 -9.67 7.24 -35.98
CA ASP A 245 -11.06 7.69 -36.15
C ASP A 245 -11.83 7.78 -34.82
N VAL A 246 -11.44 6.99 -33.83
CA VAL A 246 -11.90 7.06 -32.44
C VAL A 246 -11.75 8.48 -31.85
N ASN A 247 -10.71 9.20 -32.26
CA ASN A 247 -10.43 10.56 -31.82
C ASN A 247 -11.37 11.61 -32.44
N LYS A 248 -12.06 11.28 -33.55
CA LYS A 248 -13.13 12.13 -34.08
C LYS A 248 -14.32 12.16 -33.12
N ASN A 249 -14.64 11.06 -32.45
CA ASN A 249 -15.77 10.98 -31.50
C ASN A 249 -15.49 11.70 -30.17
N LEU A 250 -14.23 11.70 -29.70
CA LEU A 250 -13.77 12.54 -28.58
C LEU A 250 -14.00 14.04 -28.82
N LYS A 251 -14.03 14.49 -30.08
CA LYS A 251 -14.31 15.89 -30.46
C LYS A 251 -15.80 16.23 -30.50
N VAL A 252 -16.70 15.24 -30.52
CA VAL A 252 -18.13 15.45 -30.81
C VAL A 252 -18.97 15.65 -29.55
N SER A 253 -18.52 15.19 -28.37
CA SER A 253 -19.31 15.24 -27.13
C SER A 253 -19.05 16.47 -26.22
N GLY A 254 -18.67 17.62 -26.79
CA GLY A 254 -18.42 18.86 -26.03
C GLY A 254 -16.94 19.26 -26.05
N GLU A 255 -16.63 20.27 -26.85
CA GLU A 255 -15.28 20.67 -27.25
C GLU A 255 -14.39 21.11 -26.08
N ILE A 256 -13.55 20.20 -25.57
CA ILE A 256 -12.25 20.60 -25.03
C ILE A 256 -11.22 20.31 -26.13
N LYS A 257 -10.77 21.36 -26.83
CA LYS A 257 -9.59 21.28 -27.71
C LYS A 257 -8.34 21.12 -26.84
N VAL A 258 -8.14 19.92 -26.28
CA VAL A 258 -6.92 19.59 -25.56
C VAL A 258 -5.78 19.57 -26.58
N LYS A 259 -4.83 20.51 -26.47
CA LYS A 259 -3.62 20.50 -27.30
C LYS A 259 -2.91 19.16 -27.11
N SER A 260 -2.50 18.56 -28.21
CA SER A 260 -2.14 17.14 -28.30
C SER A 260 -0.82 16.73 -27.58
N SER A 261 -0.15 17.68 -26.92
CA SER A 261 1.03 17.46 -26.07
C SER A 261 0.72 17.51 -24.57
N ASN A 262 -0.57 17.53 -24.19
CA ASN A 262 -1.00 17.73 -22.81
C ASN A 262 -1.35 16.39 -22.13
N ARG A 263 -0.89 16.19 -20.89
CA ARG A 263 -1.25 15.04 -20.04
C ARG A 263 -2.76 14.88 -19.86
N ALA A 264 -3.54 15.95 -19.92
CA ALA A 264 -5.00 15.85 -19.93
C ALA A 264 -5.55 15.05 -21.14
N TYR A 265 -4.87 15.11 -22.30
CA TYR A 265 -5.25 14.30 -23.45
C TYR A 265 -5.04 12.83 -23.11
N GLN A 266 -3.82 12.48 -22.67
CA GLN A 266 -3.49 11.13 -22.21
C GLN A 266 -4.48 10.62 -21.15
N TYR A 267 -4.81 11.44 -20.15
CA TYR A 267 -5.82 11.12 -19.13
C TYR A 267 -7.16 10.73 -19.76
N CYS A 268 -7.70 11.54 -20.68
CA CYS A 268 -8.95 11.23 -21.36
C CYS A 268 -8.90 9.89 -22.07
N ILE A 269 -7.79 9.57 -22.75
CA ILE A 269 -7.73 8.31 -23.49
C ILE A 269 -7.61 7.11 -22.54
N ILE A 270 -6.87 7.22 -21.43
CA ILE A 270 -6.83 6.20 -20.38
C ILE A 270 -8.23 5.94 -19.81
N HIS A 271 -9.02 6.99 -19.58
CA HIS A 271 -10.34 6.86 -18.96
C HIS A 271 -11.40 6.33 -19.91
N LEU A 272 -11.36 6.74 -21.18
CA LEU A 272 -12.39 6.40 -22.17
C LEU A 272 -12.06 5.12 -22.96
N TYR A 273 -10.78 4.75 -23.04
CA TYR A 273 -10.29 3.64 -23.85
C TYR A 273 -9.22 2.82 -23.11
N ALA A 274 -9.48 2.51 -21.84
CA ALA A 274 -8.54 1.81 -20.96
C ALA A 274 -7.99 0.52 -21.61
N ASP A 275 -8.85 -0.37 -22.09
CA ASP A 275 -8.45 -1.67 -22.68
C ASP A 275 -7.56 -1.51 -23.91
N GLN A 276 -7.94 -0.59 -24.81
CA GLN A 276 -7.18 -0.32 -26.01
C GLN A 276 -5.83 0.29 -25.67
N PHE A 277 -5.76 1.16 -24.65
CA PHE A 277 -4.48 1.72 -24.21
C PHE A 277 -3.57 0.66 -23.63
N TYR A 278 -4.12 -0.17 -22.75
CA TYR A 278 -3.36 -1.22 -22.08
C TYR A 278 -2.77 -2.18 -23.10
N SER A 279 -3.58 -2.58 -24.08
CA SER A 279 -3.13 -3.40 -25.21
C SER A 279 -2.05 -2.70 -26.03
N ALA A 280 -2.14 -1.39 -26.24
CA ALA A 280 -1.11 -0.63 -26.95
C ALA A 280 0.21 -0.57 -26.17
N LEU A 281 0.16 -0.41 -24.85
CA LEU A 281 1.34 -0.46 -23.98
C LEU A 281 2.01 -1.85 -24.00
N LEU A 282 1.21 -2.92 -23.93
CA LEU A 282 1.69 -4.31 -24.04
C LEU A 282 2.35 -4.55 -25.40
N ASN A 283 1.68 -4.21 -26.50
CA ASN A 283 2.18 -4.43 -27.86
C ASN A 283 3.46 -3.64 -28.16
N ALA A 284 3.66 -2.49 -27.52
CA ALA A 284 4.90 -1.71 -27.63
C ALA A 284 6.06 -2.28 -26.77
N GLY A 285 5.78 -3.25 -25.91
CA GLY A 285 6.73 -3.79 -24.93
C GLY A 285 7.08 -2.79 -23.82
N LEU A 286 6.14 -1.91 -23.46
CA LEU A 286 6.32 -0.92 -22.39
C LEU A 286 5.87 -1.44 -21.03
N ILE A 287 5.04 -2.48 -21.03
CA ILE A 287 4.59 -3.21 -19.84
C ILE A 287 4.59 -4.72 -20.14
N SER A 288 4.57 -5.55 -19.10
CA SER A 288 4.39 -7.00 -19.17
C SER A 288 3.01 -7.38 -18.67
N GLU A 289 2.53 -8.56 -19.08
CA GLU A 289 1.31 -9.19 -18.54
C GLU A 289 1.43 -9.48 -17.03
#